data_AF-A0A7S0EMU7-F1
#
_entry.id   AF-A0A7S0EMU7-F1
#
_cell.length_a   1.000
_cell.length_b   1.000
_cell.length_c   1.000
_cell.angle_alpha   90.00
_cell.angle_beta   90.00
_cell.angle_gamma   90.00
#
_symmetry.space_group_name_H-M   'P 1'
#
loop_
_entity.id
_entity.type
_entity.pdbx_description
1 polymer ?
#
loop_
_entity_poly.entity_id
_entity_poly.type
_entity_poly.pdbx_seq_one_letter_code
_entity_poly.pdbx_strand_id
1 'polypeptide(L)'
;RHRPPVDLFTYYQRVHNRNLVKTGIWTKEEDEVLMMAMKAIAENDWVGVARFVQERGCNRNEQQCLQRWKRINPELRKGPWSPEEDEILQRAVETLAPWACCGGEDGELR
;
A
#
# COMPACT_ATOMS: atom_id res chain seq x y z
N ARG A 1 -35.89 -18.27 18.23
CA ARG A 1 -35.16 -17.38 17.30
C ARG A 1 -33.79 -18.00 17.04
N HIS A 2 -33.52 -18.47 15.83
CA HIS A 2 -32.19 -18.99 15.49
C HIS A 2 -31.32 -17.85 14.97
N ARG A 3 -30.09 -17.73 15.50
CA ARG A 3 -29.08 -16.82 14.99
C ARG A 3 -28.44 -17.50 13.76
N PRO A 4 -28.35 -16.81 12.61
CA PRO A 4 -27.72 -17.40 11.44
C PRO A 4 -26.25 -17.73 11.71
N PRO A 5 -25.70 -18.78 11.08
CA PRO A 5 -24.32 -19.23 11.32
C PRO A 5 -23.26 -18.13 11.16
N VAL A 6 -23.48 -17.17 10.26
CA VAL A 6 -22.57 -16.03 10.05
C VAL A 6 -22.50 -15.11 11.27
N ASP A 7 -23.60 -14.92 11.99
CA ASP A 7 -23.64 -14.09 13.19
C ASP A 7 -22.92 -14.79 14.34
N LEU A 8 -23.08 -16.12 14.45
CA LEU A 8 -22.36 -16.94 15.43
C LEU A 8 -20.86 -16.95 15.14
N PHE A 9 -20.47 -17.09 13.87
CA PHE A 9 -19.09 -17.04 13.42
C PHE A 9 -18.45 -15.67 13.69
N THR A 10 -19.12 -14.58 13.32
CA THR A 10 -18.64 -13.21 13.54
C THR A 10 -18.53 -12.91 15.04
N TYR A 11 -19.51 -13.35 15.84
CA TYR A 11 -19.48 -13.22 17.29
C TYR A 11 -18.32 -14.03 17.90
N TYR A 12 -18.17 -15.29 17.50
CA TYR A 12 -17.09 -16.16 17.95
C TYR A 12 -15.73 -15.57 17.60
N GLN A 13 -15.56 -15.09 16.37
CA GLN A 13 -14.37 -14.39 15.92
C GLN A 13 -14.08 -13.14 16.75
N ARG A 14 -15.07 -12.27 17.02
CA ARG A 14 -14.88 -11.08 17.87
C ARG A 14 -14.51 -11.42 19.31
N VAL A 15 -15.13 -12.45 19.89
CA VAL A 15 -14.98 -12.80 21.31
C VAL A 15 -13.72 -13.63 21.57
N HIS A 16 -13.40 -14.55 20.67
CA HIS A 16 -12.29 -15.50 20.83
C HIS A 16 -11.04 -15.11 20.05
N ASN A 17 -11.13 -14.30 18.99
CA ASN A 17 -9.96 -13.80 18.26
C ASN A 17 -9.76 -12.31 18.57
N ARG A 18 -9.15 -12.01 19.73
CA ARG A 18 -8.73 -10.63 20.08
C ARG A 18 -7.79 -10.00 19.03
N ASN A 19 -7.18 -10.85 18.20
CA ASN A 19 -6.28 -10.48 17.11
C ASN A 19 -7.01 -10.40 15.75
N LEU A 20 -8.33 -10.21 15.72
CA LEU A 20 -9.05 -10.10 14.45
C LEU A 20 -8.62 -8.82 13.73
N VAL A 21 -7.72 -8.99 12.76
CA VAL A 21 -7.18 -7.92 11.93
C VAL A 21 -8.34 -7.18 11.26
N LYS A 22 -8.45 -5.87 11.52
CA LYS A 22 -9.50 -5.01 10.99
C LYS A 22 -9.39 -4.94 9.47
N THR A 23 -10.45 -5.38 8.79
CA THR A 23 -10.64 -5.17 7.36
C THR A 23 -11.59 -3.99 7.15
N GLY A 24 -11.14 -2.93 6.48
CA GLY A 24 -11.97 -1.72 6.29
C GLY A 24 -11.16 -0.48 5.96
N ILE A 25 -11.89 0.62 5.71
CA ILE A 25 -11.34 1.93 5.35
C ILE A 25 -10.40 2.42 6.44
N TRP A 26 -9.27 3.01 6.02
CA TRP A 26 -8.32 3.67 6.90
C TRP A 26 -8.86 5.03 7.31
N THR A 27 -8.93 5.29 8.61
CA THR A 27 -9.30 6.61 9.12
C THR A 27 -8.09 7.54 9.20
N LYS A 28 -8.33 8.85 9.33
CA LYS A 28 -7.23 9.82 9.45
C LYS A 28 -6.40 9.58 10.71
N GLU A 29 -7.04 9.16 11.80
CA GLU A 29 -6.39 8.84 13.06
C GLU A 29 -5.49 7.60 12.91
N GLU A 30 -5.95 6.57 12.17
CA GLU A 30 -5.12 5.40 11.85
C GLU A 30 -3.89 5.80 11.01
N ASP A 31 -4.05 6.72 10.05
CA ASP A 31 -2.95 7.23 9.23
C ASP A 31 -1.95 8.05 10.05
N GLU A 32 -2.42 8.88 10.98
CA GLU A 32 -1.57 9.65 11.89
C GLU A 32 -0.74 8.74 12.80
N VAL A 33 -1.36 7.69 13.33
CA VAL A 33 -0.66 6.66 14.12
C VAL A 33 0.36 5.92 13.27
N LEU A 34 0.03 5.55 12.04
CA LEU A 34 0.96 4.90 11.11
C LEU A 34 2.15 5.81 10.77
N MET A 35 1.92 7.10 10.53
CA MET A 35 2.99 8.09 10.31
C MET A 35 3.89 8.24 11.53
N MET A 36 3.32 8.24 12.75
CA MET A 36 4.10 8.28 13.97
C MET A 36 4.95 7.01 14.15
N ALA A 37 4.39 5.84 13.83
CA ALA A 37 5.10 4.57 13.89
C ALA A 37 6.32 4.56 12.95
N MET A 38 6.17 5.10 11.72
CA MET A 38 7.28 5.20 10.76
C MET A 38 8.39 6.14 11.18
N LYS A 39 8.07 7.17 11.96
CA LYS A 39 9.09 8.09 12.51
C LYS A 39 9.81 7.49 13.71
N ALA A 40 9.14 6.60 14.45
CA ALA A 40 9.65 6.02 15.69
C ALA A 40 10.44 4.72 15.46
N ILE A 41 10.16 4.01 14.38
CA ILE A 41 10.70 2.68 14.09
C ILE A 41 11.53 2.75 12.81
N ALA A 42 12.64 2.01 12.77
CA ALA A 42 13.50 1.95 11.60
C ALA A 42 12.73 1.47 10.35
N GLU A 43 13.13 1.98 9.19
CA GLU A 43 12.60 1.57 7.91
C GLU A 43 12.74 0.04 7.74
N ASN A 44 11.69 -0.61 7.24
CA ASN A 44 11.52 -2.07 7.07
C ASN A 44 11.15 -2.92 8.29
N ASP A 45 11.06 -2.39 9.52
CA ASP A 45 10.50 -3.16 10.65
C ASP A 45 8.96 -3.04 10.74
N TRP A 46 8.29 -3.73 9.81
CA TRP A 46 6.82 -3.73 9.72
C TRP A 46 6.13 -4.46 10.88
N VAL A 47 6.83 -5.38 11.54
CA VAL A 47 6.32 -6.10 12.71
C VAL A 47 6.29 -5.15 13.91
N GLY A 48 7.37 -4.40 14.11
CA GLY A 48 7.41 -3.32 15.10
C GLY A 48 6.33 -2.27 14.85
N VAL A 49 6.17 -1.84 13.59
CA VAL A 49 5.13 -0.88 13.18
C VAL A 49 3.74 -1.42 13.48
N ALA A 50 3.43 -2.67 13.11
CA ALA A 50 2.13 -3.26 13.39
C ALA A 50 1.83 -3.30 14.89
N ARG A 51 2.81 -3.71 15.71
CA ARG A 51 2.67 -3.73 17.17
C ARG A 51 2.38 -2.32 17.72
N PHE A 52 3.13 -1.31 17.29
CA PHE A 52 2.93 0.08 17.73
C PHE A 52 1.54 0.61 17.37
N VAL A 53 1.07 0.29 16.16
CA VAL A 53 -0.26 0.68 15.66
C VAL A 53 -1.35 -0.05 16.47
N GLN A 54 -1.17 -1.35 16.77
CA GLN A 54 -2.09 -2.16 17.59
C GLN A 54 -2.19 -1.67 19.04
N GLU A 55 -1.07 -1.32 19.67
CA GLU A 55 -1.03 -0.76 21.03
C GLU A 55 -1.82 0.55 21.15
N ARG A 56 -1.93 1.30 20.04
CA ARG A 56 -2.71 2.54 19.95
C ARG A 56 -4.16 2.33 19.51
N GLY A 57 -4.65 1.09 19.58
CA GLY A 57 -6.05 0.75 19.32
C GLY A 57 -6.38 0.49 17.85
N CYS A 58 -5.37 0.47 16.98
CA CYS A 58 -5.56 0.18 15.56
C CYS A 58 -5.21 -1.29 15.29
N ASN A 59 -6.22 -2.17 15.26
CA ASN A 59 -5.99 -3.61 15.06
C ASN A 59 -5.65 -3.96 13.59
N ARG A 60 -4.56 -3.40 13.06
CA ARG A 60 -4.05 -3.62 11.70
C ARG A 60 -2.82 -4.53 11.76
N ASN A 61 -2.61 -5.32 10.71
CA ASN A 61 -1.41 -6.16 10.60
C ASN A 61 -0.30 -5.46 9.80
N GLU A 62 0.90 -6.03 9.83
CA GLU A 62 2.10 -5.53 9.18
C GLU A 62 1.91 -5.33 7.67
N GLN A 63 1.21 -6.27 7.03
CA GLN A 63 0.91 -6.20 5.60
C GLN A 63 -0.02 -5.04 5.26
N GLN A 64 -1.05 -4.80 6.07
CA GLN A 64 -1.97 -3.68 5.90
C GLN A 64 -1.27 -2.34 6.11
N CYS A 65 -0.42 -2.24 7.15
CA CYS A 65 0.39 -1.05 7.41
C CYS A 65 1.33 -0.76 6.23
N LEU A 66 2.00 -1.77 5.68
CA LEU A 66 2.84 -1.65 4.48
C LEU A 66 2.06 -1.15 3.26
N GLN A 67 0.93 -1.80 2.97
CA GLN A 67 0.10 -1.44 1.82
C GLN A 67 -0.45 -0.02 1.96
N ARG A 68 -0.80 0.41 3.18
CA ARG A 68 -1.23 1.78 3.43
C ARG A 68 -0.08 2.76 3.29
N TRP A 69 1.08 2.48 3.87
CA TRP A 69 2.25 3.34 3.79
C TRP A 69 2.69 3.59 2.36
N LYS A 70 2.73 2.56 1.51
CA LYS A 70 2.97 2.71 0.06
C LYS A 70 2.01 3.65 -0.65
N ARG A 71 0.83 3.89 -0.07
CA ARG A 71 -0.16 4.84 -0.60
C ARG A 71 -0.09 6.21 0.04
N ILE A 72 0.38 6.35 1.27
CA ILE A 72 0.36 7.63 2.00
C ILE A 72 1.74 8.22 2.26
N ASN A 73 2.82 7.51 1.91
CA ASN A 73 4.19 7.98 2.13
C ASN A 73 4.38 9.36 1.47
N PRO A 74 4.70 10.41 2.24
CA PRO A 74 4.87 11.76 1.72
C PRO A 74 6.03 11.90 0.74
N GLU A 75 6.99 10.97 0.74
CA GLU A 75 8.10 10.95 -0.24
C GLU A 75 7.65 10.49 -1.63
N LEU A 76 6.51 9.81 -1.74
CA LEU A 76 5.92 9.46 -3.02
C LEU A 76 5.25 10.70 -3.60
N ARG A 77 5.94 11.36 -4.55
CA ARG A 77 5.33 12.44 -5.34
C ARG A 77 4.07 11.91 -6.02
N LYS A 78 2.94 12.53 -5.69
CA LYS A 78 1.66 12.31 -6.35
C LYS A 78 1.27 13.59 -7.06
N GLY A 79 1.66 13.69 -8.32
CA GLY A 79 1.41 14.86 -9.15
C GLY A 79 1.66 14.54 -10.63
N PRO A 80 1.42 15.51 -11.54
CA PRO A 80 1.86 15.39 -12.92
C PRO A 80 3.36 15.11 -12.95
N TRP A 81 3.79 14.27 -13.90
CA TRP A 81 5.18 13.92 -14.11
C TRP A 81 6.01 15.19 -14.21
N SER A 82 7.11 15.26 -13.43
CA SER A 82 8.05 16.35 -13.60
C SER A 82 8.85 16.11 -14.89
N PRO A 83 9.27 17.17 -15.60
CA PRO A 83 10.08 17.03 -16.81
C PRO A 83 11.37 16.24 -16.56
N GLU A 84 11.92 16.31 -15.35
CA GLU A 84 13.07 15.51 -14.94
C GLU A 84 12.75 14.01 -14.79
N GLU A 85 11.55 13.68 -14.30
CA GLU A 85 11.06 12.29 -14.23
C GLU A 85 10.78 11.74 -15.64
N ASP A 86 10.24 12.58 -16.53
CA ASP A 86 10.02 12.24 -17.95
C ASP A 86 11.34 12.00 -18.69
N GLU A 87 12.39 12.79 -18.45
CA GLU A 87 13.71 12.58 -19.04
C GLU A 87 14.37 11.27 -18.58
N ILE A 88 14.20 10.91 -17.30
CA ILE A 88 14.69 9.63 -16.77
C ILE A 88 13.89 8.48 -17.38
N LEU A 89 12.58 8.64 -17.52
CA LEU A 89 11.71 7.65 -18.15
C LEU A 89 12.06 7.46 -19.63
N GLN A 90 12.27 8.53 -20.38
CA GLN A 90 12.69 8.48 -21.78
C GLN A 90 14.03 7.73 -21.92
N ARG A 91 15.05 8.09 -21.13
CA ARG A 91 16.33 7.39 -21.14
C ARG A 91 16.21 5.90 -20.78
N ALA A 92 15.36 5.57 -19.80
CA ALA A 92 15.11 4.18 -19.42
C ALA A 92 14.41 3.40 -20.54
N VAL A 93 13.44 4.01 -21.22
CA VAL A 93 12.75 3.42 -22.38
C VAL A 93 13.74 3.20 -23.52
N GLU A 94 14.55 4.18 -23.86
CA GLU A 94 15.57 4.07 -24.91
C GLU A 94 16.58 2.95 -24.63
N THR A 95 16.92 2.72 -23.36
CA THR A 95 17.91 1.71 -22.96
C THR A 95 17.31 0.29 -22.88
N LEU A 96 16.03 0.17 -22.50
CA LEU A 96 15.41 -1.11 -22.15
C LEU A 96 14.37 -1.60 -23.16
N ALA A 97 14.03 -0.83 -24.18
CA ALA A 97 13.03 -1.19 -25.18
C ALA A 97 13.63 -1.97 -26.37
N PRO A 98 13.31 -3.26 -26.55
CA PRO A 98 13.65 -3.99 -27.78
C PRO A 98 12.85 -3.49 -28.99
N TRP A 99 11.77 -2.73 -28.78
CA TRP A 99 10.92 -2.21 -29.85
C TRP A 99 11.53 -1.00 -30.58
N ALA A 100 12.50 -0.31 -29.99
CA ALA A 100 13.24 0.76 -30.68
C ALA A 100 14.14 0.22 -31.81
N CYS A 101 14.47 -1.07 -31.80
CA CYS A 101 15.17 -1.74 -32.89
C CYS A 101 14.24 -2.22 -34.02
N CYS A 102 12.91 -2.18 -33.83
CA CYS A 102 11.93 -2.66 -34.80
C CYS A 102 11.12 -1.51 -35.41
N GLY A 103 11.74 -0.68 -36.24
CA GLY A 103 11.04 0.24 -37.14
C GLY A 103 12.03 1.14 -37.88
N GLY A 104 12.26 1.01 -39.20
CA GLY A 104 11.63 0.14 -40.17
C GLY A 104 12.24 0.35 -41.57
N GLU A 105 11.88 -0.55 -42.48
CA GLU A 105 11.69 -0.25 -43.90
C GLU A 105 10.29 -0.75 -44.27
N ASP A 106 9.69 -0.14 -45.28
CA ASP A 106 8.33 -0.34 -45.82
C ASP A 106 7.24 0.45 -45.06
N GLY A 107 6.61 1.48 -45.62
CA GLY A 107 6.32 1.74 -47.02
C GLY A 107 4.81 1.77 -47.20
N GLU A 108 4.26 2.99 -47.33
CA GLU A 108 3.02 3.31 -48.05
C GLU A 108 1.68 2.75 -47.51
N LEU A 109 0.94 3.63 -46.82
CA LEU A 109 -0.50 3.46 -46.59
C LEU A 109 -1.27 4.21 -47.69
N ARG A 110 -1.81 3.42 -48.64
CA ARG A 110 -2.97 3.76 -49.48
C ARG A 110 -4.20 3.04 -48.94
#